data_AF-A0A354Z7P0-F1
#
_entry.id   AF-A0A354Z7P0-F1
#
_cell.length_a   1.000
_cell.length_b   1.000
_cell.length_c   1.000
_cell.angle_alpha   90.00
_cell.angle_beta   90.00
_cell.angle_gamma   90.00
#
_symmetry.space_group_name_H-M   'P 1'
#
loop_
_entity.id
_entity.type
_entity.pdbx_description
1 polymer ?
#
loop_
_entity_poly.entity_id
_entity_poly.type
_entity_poly.pdbx_seq_one_letter_code
_entity_poly.pdbx_strand_id
1 'polypeptide(L)' 'MRIRVLLSVSAICLVAACATTSPPLAESKATIRSDAEYMQLVERVARRRGVALRWVNPPNEPREDDSLPR' A
#
# COMPACT_ATOMS: atom_id res chain seq x y z
N MET A 1 -2.62 -42.65 -25.09
CA MET A 1 -3.44 -41.42 -25.30
C MET A 1 -3.96 -40.80 -24.00
N ARG A 2 -4.33 -41.58 -22.97
CA ARG A 2 -4.85 -41.07 -21.67
C ARG A 2 -3.85 -40.25 -20.83
N ILE A 3 -2.56 -40.62 -20.82
CA ILE A 3 -1.51 -39.94 -20.03
C ILE A 3 -1.16 -38.54 -20.58
N ARG A 4 -1.19 -38.37 -21.91
CA ARG A 4 -0.90 -37.07 -22.54
C ARG A 4 -1.98 -36.03 -22.27
N VAL A 5 -3.25 -36.47 -22.17
CA VAL A 5 -4.39 -35.62 -21.81
C VAL A 5 -4.30 -35.14 -20.36
N LEU A 6 -3.89 -36.01 -19.44
CA LEU A 6 -3.71 -35.65 -18.02
C LEU A 6 -2.59 -34.63 -17.82
N LEU A 7 -1.48 -34.76 -18.57
CA LEU A 7 -0.37 -33.81 -18.53
C LEU A 7 -0.77 -32.40 -19.03
N SER A 8 -1.60 -32.32 -20.06
CA SER A 8 -2.10 -31.02 -20.56
C SER A 8 -3.06 -30.32 -19.61
N VAL A 9 -3.88 -31.07 -18.85
CA VAL A 9 -4.82 -30.48 -17.88
C VAL A 9 -4.09 -29.86 -16.69
N SER A 10 -3.00 -30.51 -16.22
CA SER A 10 -2.13 -29.98 -15.15
C SER A 10 -1.50 -28.64 -15.52
N ALA A 11 -1.02 -28.51 -16.77
CA ALA A 11 -0.35 -27.30 -17.24
C ALA A 11 -1.27 -26.06 -17.29
N ILE A 12 -2.58 -26.25 -17.53
CA ILE A 12 -3.56 -25.16 -17.62
C ILE A 12 -3.90 -24.59 -16.23
N CYS A 13 -3.96 -25.44 -15.19
CA CYS A 13 -4.25 -24.98 -13.82
C CYS A 13 -3.14 -24.11 -13.21
N LEU A 14 -1.88 -24.28 -13.64
CA LEU A 14 -0.74 -23.53 -13.11
C LEU A 14 -0.69 -22.06 -13.59
N VAL A 15 -1.34 -21.72 -14.71
CA VAL A 15 -1.29 -20.37 -15.31
C VAL A 15 -2.41 -19.45 -14.82
N ALA A 16 -3.48 -20.01 -14.24
CA ALA A 16 -4.64 -19.23 -13.78
C ALA A 16 -4.39 -18.41 -12.50
N ALA A 17 -3.24 -18.61 -11.82
CA ALA A 17 -2.94 -17.95 -10.54
C ALA A 17 -2.30 -16.55 -10.68
N CYS A 18 -1.92 -16.12 -11.89
CA CYS A 18 -1.21 -14.84 -12.08
C CYS A 18 -2.12 -13.62 -12.32
N ALA A 19 -3.43 -13.81 -12.49
CA ALA A 19 -4.37 -12.70 -12.64
C ALA A 19 -4.90 -12.22 -11.28
N THR A 20 -4.01 -11.70 -10.42
CA THR A 20 -4.43 -10.88 -9.28
C THR A 20 -4.91 -9.55 -9.83
N THR A 21 -6.23 -9.37 -9.91
CA THR A 21 -6.86 -8.08 -10.17
C THR A 21 -6.94 -7.33 -8.85
N SER A 22 -6.06 -6.34 -8.66
CA SER A 22 -6.24 -5.39 -7.56
C SER A 22 -7.57 -4.66 -7.75
N PRO A 23 -8.41 -4.54 -6.70
CA PRO A 23 -9.62 -3.75 -6.80
C PRO A 23 -9.25 -2.30 -7.16
N PRO A 24 -10.10 -1.58 -7.91
CA PRO A 24 -9.89 -0.17 -8.16
C PRO A 24 -9.80 0.54 -6.81
N LEU A 25 -8.70 1.27 -6.59
CA LEU A 25 -8.58 2.13 -5.42
C LEU A 25 -9.74 3.12 -5.48
N ALA A 26 -10.71 2.98 -4.58
CA ALA A 26 -11.70 4.01 -4.35
C ALA A 26 -10.93 5.29 -4.04
N GLU A 27 -11.20 6.34 -4.81
CA GLU A 27 -10.60 7.65 -4.64
C GLU A 27 -11.11 8.24 -3.32
N SER A 28 -10.43 7.89 -2.23
CA SER A 28 -10.68 8.47 -0.93
C SER A 28 -10.21 9.91 -1.00
N LYS A 29 -11.17 10.84 -0.97
CA LYS A 29 -10.91 12.24 -0.70
C LYS A 29 -10.04 12.29 0.56
N ALA A 30 -8.77 12.62 0.37
CA ALA A 30 -7.76 12.62 1.43
C ALA A 30 -8.21 13.60 2.52
N THR A 31 -8.90 13.06 3.52
CA THR A 31 -9.13 13.79 4.75
C THR A 31 -7.76 13.81 5.39
N ILE A 32 -7.08 14.95 5.28
CA ILE A 32 -5.75 15.21 5.85
C ILE A 32 -5.89 15.28 7.38
N ARG A 33 -6.41 14.21 7.98
CA ARG A 33 -6.37 13.98 9.42
C ARG A 33 -5.20 13.04 9.62
N SER A 34 -4.01 13.63 9.71
CA SER A 34 -2.75 13.01 10.12
C SER A 34 -2.76 11.48 10.00
N ASP A 35 -2.59 10.96 8.78
CA ASP A 35 -2.45 9.53 8.57
C ASP A 35 -1.04 9.13 9.06
N ALA A 36 -0.87 9.05 10.38
CA ALA A 36 0.36 8.60 11.02
C ALA A 36 0.76 7.22 10.50
N GLU A 37 -0.22 6.36 10.22
CA GLU A 37 -0.01 5.05 9.60
C GLU A 37 0.57 5.17 8.18
N TYR A 38 0.10 6.13 7.38
CA TYR A 38 0.66 6.40 6.06
C TYR A 38 2.12 6.86 6.15
N MET A 39 2.40 7.82 7.02
CA MET A 39 3.78 8.33 7.20
C MET A 39 4.73 7.21 7.65
N GLN A 40 4.31 6.42 8.65
CA GLN A 40 5.10 5.29 9.13
C GLN A 40 5.35 4.25 8.04
N LEU A 41 4.35 3.98 7.20
CA LEU A 41 4.51 3.05 6.09
C LEU A 41 5.53 3.58 5.08
N VAL A 42 5.42 4.85 4.68
CA VAL A 42 6.32 5.49 3.73
C VAL A 42 7.76 5.49 4.25
N GLU A 43 7.97 5.88 5.50
CA GLU A 43 9.30 5.89 6.14
C GLU A 43 9.91 4.49 6.25
N ARG A 44 9.10 3.49 6.59
CA ARG A 44 9.55 2.09 6.65
C ARG A 44 10.02 1.58 5.29
N VAL A 45 9.34 1.96 4.21
CA VAL A 45 9.72 1.58 2.84
C VAL A 45 10.95 2.34 2.40
N ALA A 46 11.03 3.65 2.65
CA ALA A 46 12.18 4.48 2.30
C ALA A 46 13.47 3.95 2.96
N ARG A 47 13.41 3.63 4.26
CA ARG A 47 14.53 3.02 5.00
C ARG A 47 14.97 1.69 4.39
N ARG A 48 14.02 0.80 4.08
CA ARG A 48 14.32 -0.50 3.45
C ARG A 48 14.97 -0.38 2.08
N ARG A 49 14.73 0.72 1.38
CA ARG A 49 15.29 0.99 0.04
C ARG A 49 16.54 1.87 0.07
N GLY A 50 16.99 2.33 1.24
CA GLY A 50 18.11 3.26 1.36
C GLY A 50 17.83 4.65 0.74
N VAL A 51 16.56 5.04 0.64
CA VAL A 51 16.14 6.32 0.05
C VAL A 51 16.05 7.38 1.16
N ALA A 52 16.71 8.53 0.95
CA ALA A 52 16.56 9.69 1.82
C ALA A 52 15.20 10.36 1.59
N LEU A 53 14.45 10.57 2.68
CA LEU A 53 13.10 11.12 2.65
C LEU A 53 13.03 12.45 3.42
N ARG A 54 12.31 13.42 2.86
CA ARG A 54 12.01 14.71 3.48
C ARG A 54 10.55 15.10 3.24
N TRP A 55 9.78 15.27 4.30
CA TRP A 55 8.40 15.74 4.22
C TRP A 55 8.37 17.26 3.97
N VAL A 56 7.64 17.70 2.93
CA VAL A 56 7.49 19.13 2.58
C VAL A 56 6.32 19.77 3.35
N ASN A 57 5.30 18.98 3.67
CA ASN A 57 4.15 19.40 4.48
C ASN A 57 3.77 18.24 5.42
N PRO A 58 4.56 17.97 6.47
CA PRO A 58 4.19 16.96 7.44
C PRO A 58 2.86 17.37 8.10
N PRO A 59 1.92 16.43 8.33
CA PRO A 59 0.74 16.73 9.12
C PRO A 59 1.20 17.18 10.51
N ASN A 60 0.84 18.40 10.88
CA ASN A 60 1.10 18.91 12.22
C ASN A 60 0.33 18.03 13.20
N GLU A 61 1.02 17.44 14.18
CA GLU A 61 0.33 17.02 15.41
C GLU A 61 -0.38 18.27 15.97
N PRO A 62 -1.63 18.17 16.48
CA PRO A 62 -2.21 19.26 17.22
C PRO A 62 -1.23 19.63 18.32
N ARG A 63 -0.66 20.83 18.22
CA ARG A 63 0.23 21.36 19.24
C ARG A 63 -0.61 21.54 20.49
N GLU A 64 -0.20 20.92 21.60
CA GLU A 64 -0.93 20.96 22.88
C GLU A 64 -1.19 22.41 23.39
N ASP A 65 -0.49 23.42 22.84
CA ASP A 65 -0.65 24.84 23.18
C ASP A 65 -1.83 25.57 22.53
N ASP A 66 -2.48 25.01 21.50
CA ASP A 66 -3.71 25.57 20.91
C ASP A 66 -4.95 25.37 21.83
N SER A 67 -4.75 24.73 22.98
CA SER A 67 -5.75 24.53 24.04
C SER A 67 -5.99 25.77 24.92
N LEU A 68 -5.15 26.81 24.80
CA LEU A 68 -5.26 27.99 25.64
C LEU A 68 -6.10 29.08 24.96
N PRO A 69 -7.10 29.67 25.65
CA PRO A 69 -7.89 30.75 25.09
C PRO A 69 -7.00 31.96 24.82
N ARG A 70 -7.08 32.51 23.60
CA ARG A 70 -6.47 33.80 23.23
C ARG A 70 -7.25 34.98 23.80
#